data_AF-A0A0C2HAU4-F1
#
_entry.id   AF-A0A0C2HAU4-F1
#
_cell.length_a   1.000
_cell.length_b   1.000
_cell.length_c   1.000
_cell.angle_alpha   90.00
_cell.angle_beta   90.00
_cell.angle_gamma   90.00
#
_symmetry.space_group_name_H-M   'P 1'
#
loop_
_entity.id
_entity.type
_entity.pdbx_description
1 polymer ?
#
loop_
_entity_poly.entity_id
_entity_poly.type
_entity_poly.pdbx_seq_one_letter_code
_entity_poly.pdbx_strand_id
1 'polypeptide(L)'
;DPNNCSIEERRSVSPKPTSSQASTNDEDADEKTDADQKDDGTIRFVDLPSEIQMAILKCLSYDDIAKLRRTCKLMNTLCSYLLNRGFQQLGIDIDREKLRIKRELPRRESMRRSHRLSRLNDAYAGLDTRFSIMTMTYRKFIDMKASCFIPGKVLDEFFRIIDILKKSHDRGGTLTIDIHELLKDLRDLSR
;
A
#
# COMPACT_ATOMS: atom_id res chain seq x y z
N ASP A 1 25.29 16.17 41.59
CA ASP A 1 25.40 17.54 42.16
C ASP A 1 26.85 18.01 42.18
N PRO A 2 27.15 19.32 42.07
CA PRO A 2 26.25 20.42 41.66
C PRO A 2 26.88 21.48 40.71
N ASN A 3 26.01 22.37 40.18
CA ASN A 3 26.23 23.78 39.76
C ASN A 3 27.22 24.10 38.60
N ASN A 4 26.88 24.90 37.56
CA ASN A 4 26.21 26.23 37.49
C ASN A 4 27.15 27.35 38.05
N CYS A 5 27.30 28.58 37.52
CA CYS A 5 26.39 29.48 36.78
C CYS A 5 27.16 30.69 36.19
N SER A 6 26.63 31.37 35.16
CA SER A 6 26.79 32.82 34.81
C SER A 6 26.02 33.09 33.50
N ILE A 7 24.80 33.63 33.45
CA ILE A 7 24.29 34.99 33.79
C ILE A 7 24.77 36.08 32.81
N GLU A 8 23.86 36.50 31.92
CA GLU A 8 23.33 37.88 31.73
C GLU A 8 22.01 37.73 30.92
N GLU A 9 20.83 38.13 31.42
CA GLU A 9 20.20 39.46 31.31
C GLU A 9 19.93 39.89 29.83
N ARG A 10 18.73 40.35 29.38
CA ARG A 10 17.61 41.05 30.06
C ARG A 10 16.20 40.77 29.49
N ARG A 11 15.21 41.06 30.35
CA ARG A 11 13.82 41.51 30.12
C ARG A 11 13.74 42.70 29.12
N SER A 12 12.63 43.12 28.47
CA SER A 12 11.18 42.78 28.52
C SER A 12 10.33 43.66 27.56
N VAL A 13 9.01 43.40 27.51
CA VAL A 13 7.88 44.31 27.13
C VAL A 13 7.46 44.37 25.65
N SER A 14 6.19 44.00 25.43
CA SER A 14 5.37 44.33 24.25
C SER A 14 4.58 45.63 24.46
N PRO A 15 4.14 46.30 23.38
CA PRO A 15 2.84 46.98 23.41
C PRO A 15 1.95 46.73 22.19
N LYS A 16 0.64 46.85 22.40
CA LYS A 16 -0.42 46.90 21.36
C LYS A 16 -1.35 48.07 21.69
N PRO A 17 -1.54 49.01 20.75
CA PRO A 17 -2.88 49.55 20.42
C PRO A 17 -3.02 49.94 18.92
N THR A 18 -4.14 50.44 18.36
CA THR A 18 -5.59 50.14 18.54
C THR A 18 -6.36 50.77 17.35
N SER A 19 -7.38 50.07 16.83
CA SER A 19 -8.54 50.50 16.01
C SER A 19 -8.53 51.79 15.16
N SER A 20 -8.97 51.68 13.89
CA SER A 20 -9.92 52.62 13.25
C SER A 20 -10.62 51.98 12.03
N GLN A 21 -11.75 52.55 11.62
CA GLN A 21 -12.82 51.92 10.81
C GLN A 21 -12.76 52.24 9.30
N ALA A 22 -13.41 51.41 8.48
CA ALA A 22 -14.11 51.78 7.25
C ALA A 22 -15.20 50.73 6.92
N SER A 23 -16.30 51.13 6.29
CA SER A 23 -17.55 50.35 6.22
C SER A 23 -18.01 50.04 4.79
N THR A 24 -18.85 49.00 4.68
CA THR A 24 -19.96 48.80 3.70
C THR A 24 -19.68 48.88 2.19
N ASN A 25 -20.06 47.83 1.46
CA ASN A 25 -21.34 47.83 0.73
C ASN A 25 -21.78 46.39 0.41
N ASP A 26 -23.07 46.13 0.61
CA ASP A 26 -23.78 44.92 0.19
C ASP A 26 -24.26 45.07 -1.27
N GLU A 27 -24.26 43.98 -2.05
CA GLU A 27 -25.24 43.77 -3.11
C GLU A 27 -25.62 42.27 -3.16
N ASP A 28 -26.92 41.99 -3.04
CA ASP A 28 -27.51 40.66 -3.10
C ASP A 28 -27.51 40.07 -4.53
N ALA A 29 -27.31 38.76 -4.62
CA ALA A 29 -27.74 37.94 -5.77
C ALA A 29 -28.11 36.53 -5.29
N ASP A 30 -29.36 36.38 -4.83
CA ASP A 30 -29.98 35.10 -4.48
C ASP A 30 -30.25 34.25 -5.75
N GLU A 31 -29.24 33.52 -6.23
CA GLU A 31 -29.42 32.57 -7.32
C GLU A 31 -29.92 31.21 -6.79
N LYS A 32 -31.20 31.19 -6.41
CA LYS A 32 -31.98 29.94 -6.31
C LYS A 32 -32.06 29.24 -7.66
N THR A 33 -31.11 28.37 -7.92
CA THR A 33 -31.27 27.29 -8.89
C THR A 33 -32.16 26.20 -8.29
N ASP A 34 -33.49 26.42 -8.36
CA ASP A 34 -34.47 25.33 -8.29
C ASP A 34 -34.29 24.43 -9.54
N ALA A 35 -33.27 23.59 -9.49
CA ALA A 35 -33.09 22.51 -10.44
C ALA A 35 -34.04 21.37 -10.05
N ASP A 36 -35.23 21.35 -10.68
CA ASP A 36 -36.13 20.19 -10.72
C ASP A 36 -35.41 19.02 -11.41
N GLN A 37 -34.55 18.37 -10.66
CA GLN A 37 -33.70 17.30 -11.14
C GLN A 37 -34.50 16.02 -11.12
N LYS A 38 -35.18 15.75 -12.25
CA LYS A 38 -35.72 14.43 -12.56
C LYS A 38 -34.66 13.37 -12.23
N ASP A 39 -34.99 12.54 -11.26
CA ASP A 39 -34.23 11.36 -10.88
C ASP A 39 -34.34 10.33 -12.00
N ASP A 40 -33.53 10.53 -13.05
CA ASP A 40 -33.16 9.45 -13.95
C ASP A 40 -32.53 8.34 -13.09
N GLY A 41 -33.01 7.10 -13.23
CA GLY A 41 -32.71 5.97 -12.33
C GLY A 41 -31.27 5.45 -12.35
N THR A 42 -30.31 6.31 -12.69
CA THR A 42 -28.87 6.12 -12.67
C THR A 42 -28.37 5.98 -11.23
N ILE A 43 -28.38 4.74 -10.72
CA ILE A 43 -27.71 4.36 -9.47
C ILE A 43 -26.22 4.71 -9.59
N ARG A 44 -25.72 5.61 -8.75
CA ARG A 44 -24.29 5.99 -8.76
C ARG A 44 -23.50 5.04 -7.88
N PHE A 45 -22.19 4.97 -8.11
CA PHE A 45 -21.29 4.09 -7.33
C PHE A 45 -21.41 4.31 -5.81
N VAL A 46 -21.62 5.55 -5.37
CA VAL A 46 -21.72 5.90 -3.93
C VAL A 46 -22.99 5.38 -3.27
N ASP A 47 -24.04 5.09 -4.06
CA ASP A 47 -25.34 4.63 -3.59
C ASP A 47 -25.38 3.09 -3.46
N LEU A 48 -24.34 2.39 -3.95
CA LEU A 48 -24.16 0.94 -3.79
C LEU A 48 -23.71 0.58 -2.35
N PRO A 49 -24.09 -0.59 -1.81
CA PRO A 49 -23.51 -1.11 -0.56
C PRO A 49 -21.99 -1.28 -0.63
N SER A 50 -21.31 -1.09 0.51
CA SER A 50 -19.84 -1.08 0.59
C SER A 50 -19.19 -2.38 0.10
N GLU A 51 -19.89 -3.49 0.24
CA GLU A 51 -19.55 -4.84 -0.19
C GLU A 51 -19.43 -4.91 -1.71
N ILE A 52 -20.38 -4.28 -2.42
CA ILE A 52 -20.44 -4.21 -3.88
C ILE A 52 -19.38 -3.23 -4.39
N GLN A 53 -19.24 -2.07 -3.75
CA GLN A 53 -18.16 -1.11 -4.03
C GLN A 53 -16.77 -1.79 -3.93
N MET A 54 -16.52 -2.55 -2.85
CA MET A 54 -15.30 -3.34 -2.67
C MET A 54 -15.17 -4.48 -3.70
N ALA A 55 -16.25 -5.14 -4.08
CA ALA A 55 -16.22 -6.23 -5.08
C ALA A 55 -15.79 -5.70 -6.45
N ILE A 56 -16.38 -4.58 -6.90
CA ILE A 56 -16.01 -3.90 -8.15
C ILE A 56 -14.53 -3.48 -8.11
N LEU A 57 -14.08 -2.84 -7.03
CA LEU A 57 -12.69 -2.38 -6.91
C LEU A 57 -11.67 -3.52 -6.88
N LYS A 58 -12.04 -4.73 -6.42
CA LYS A 58 -11.18 -5.93 -6.44
C LYS A 58 -10.99 -6.53 -7.84
N CYS A 59 -11.76 -6.11 -8.84
CA CYS A 59 -11.56 -6.52 -10.23
C CYS A 59 -10.42 -5.74 -10.92
N LEU A 60 -9.84 -4.74 -10.25
CA LEU A 60 -8.78 -3.88 -10.76
C LEU A 60 -7.39 -4.33 -10.26
N SER A 61 -6.34 -3.92 -10.98
CA SER A 61 -4.96 -4.08 -10.51
C SER A 61 -4.70 -3.22 -9.26
N TYR A 62 -3.75 -3.61 -8.41
CA TYR A 62 -3.35 -2.79 -7.27
C TYR A 62 -2.74 -1.45 -7.71
N ASP A 63 -2.10 -1.38 -8.89
CA ASP A 63 -1.66 -0.14 -9.55
C ASP A 63 -2.84 0.80 -9.88
N ASP A 64 -3.96 0.28 -10.38
CA ASP A 64 -5.14 1.09 -10.68
C ASP A 64 -5.91 1.50 -9.40
N ILE A 65 -6.04 0.60 -8.43
CA ILE A 65 -6.53 0.90 -7.08
C ILE A 65 -5.70 2.02 -6.44
N ALA A 66 -4.37 2.00 -6.61
CA ALA A 66 -3.47 3.06 -6.17
C ALA A 66 -3.75 4.40 -6.86
N LYS A 67 -3.94 4.42 -8.19
CA LYS A 67 -4.27 5.65 -8.94
C LYS A 67 -5.63 6.23 -8.53
N LEU A 68 -6.64 5.38 -8.33
CA LEU A 68 -8.00 5.76 -7.96
C LEU A 68 -8.09 6.51 -6.63
N ARG A 69 -7.12 6.34 -5.71
CA ARG A 69 -7.08 7.09 -4.45
C ARG A 69 -7.07 8.61 -4.61
N ARG A 70 -6.64 9.12 -5.77
CA ARG A 70 -6.57 10.56 -6.05
C ARG A 70 -7.88 11.17 -6.54
N THR A 71 -8.92 10.37 -6.81
CA THR A 71 -10.17 10.86 -7.42
C THR A 71 -11.12 11.50 -6.41
N CYS A 72 -11.40 10.85 -5.28
CA CYS A 72 -12.26 11.40 -4.22
C CYS A 72 -12.00 10.77 -2.84
N LYS A 73 -12.58 11.36 -1.79
CA LYS A 73 -12.41 10.91 -0.39
C LYS A 73 -12.89 9.47 -0.15
N LEU A 74 -13.98 9.05 -0.81
CA LEU A 74 -14.49 7.67 -0.74
C LEU A 74 -13.50 6.70 -1.36
N MET A 75 -13.04 6.98 -2.59
CA MET A 75 -12.06 6.13 -3.29
C MET A 75 -10.73 6.05 -2.54
N ASN A 76 -10.24 7.17 -1.99
CA ASN A 76 -9.06 7.13 -1.12
C ASN A 76 -9.26 6.17 0.07
N THR A 77 -10.43 6.19 0.71
CA THR A 77 -10.72 5.34 1.87
C THR A 77 -10.79 3.86 1.50
N LEU A 78 -11.59 3.50 0.48
CA LEU A 78 -11.77 2.12 0.02
C LEU A 78 -10.48 1.53 -0.54
N CYS A 79 -9.79 2.28 -1.41
CA CYS A 79 -8.57 1.81 -2.05
C CYS A 79 -7.39 1.74 -1.05
N SER A 80 -7.32 2.62 -0.03
CA SER A 80 -6.37 2.45 1.08
C SER A 80 -6.61 1.16 1.84
N TYR A 81 -7.87 0.82 2.13
CA TYR A 81 -8.22 -0.44 2.78
C TYR A 81 -7.80 -1.65 1.93
N LEU A 82 -8.08 -1.63 0.63
CA LEU A 82 -7.70 -2.72 -0.28
C LEU A 82 -6.19 -2.89 -0.42
N LEU A 83 -5.42 -1.81 -0.57
CA LEU A 83 -3.94 -1.86 -0.63
C LEU A 83 -3.34 -2.41 0.68
N ASN A 84 -3.78 -1.90 1.83
CA ASN A 84 -3.29 -2.35 3.13
C ASN A 84 -3.61 -3.83 3.37
N ARG A 85 -4.83 -4.25 3.02
CA ARG A 85 -5.27 -5.65 3.10
C ARG A 85 -4.49 -6.55 2.13
N GLY A 86 -4.22 -6.07 0.91
CA GLY A 86 -3.39 -6.76 -0.08
C GLY A 86 -1.97 -7.00 0.43
N PHE A 87 -1.36 -5.98 1.05
CA PHE A 87 -0.03 -6.09 1.67
C PHE A 87 0.02 -7.09 2.84
N GLN A 88 -1.01 -7.10 3.69
CA GLN A 88 -1.13 -8.09 4.77
C GLN A 88 -1.33 -9.52 4.23
N GLN A 89 -2.21 -9.69 3.23
CA GLN A 89 -2.46 -10.97 2.59
C GLN A 89 -1.22 -11.53 1.89
N LEU A 90 -0.43 -10.65 1.27
CA LEU A 90 0.82 -11.00 0.61
C LEU A 90 1.80 -11.70 1.57
N GLY A 91 2.02 -11.14 2.77
CA GLY A 91 2.88 -11.78 3.78
C GLY A 91 2.37 -13.16 4.21
N ILE A 92 1.06 -13.28 4.46
CA ILE A 92 0.42 -14.55 4.82
C ILE A 92 0.59 -15.60 3.71
N ASP A 93 0.49 -15.19 2.44
CA ASP A 93 0.65 -16.08 1.29
C ASP A 93 2.11 -16.51 1.08
N ILE A 94 3.09 -15.61 1.28
CA ILE A 94 4.52 -15.93 1.24
C ILE A 94 4.86 -16.99 2.30
N ASP A 95 4.45 -16.78 3.56
CA ASP A 95 4.74 -17.71 4.65
C ASP A 95 4.05 -19.06 4.49
N ARG A 96 2.79 -19.07 4.01
CA ARG A 96 2.05 -20.31 3.70
C ARG A 96 2.79 -21.15 2.67
N GLU A 97 3.24 -20.52 1.58
CA GLU A 97 3.87 -21.23 0.46
C GLU A 97 5.29 -21.68 0.82
N LYS A 98 6.08 -20.84 1.52
CA LYS A 98 7.36 -21.25 2.14
C LYS A 98 7.19 -22.50 3.01
N LEU A 99 6.15 -22.54 3.83
CA LEU A 99 5.88 -23.67 4.71
C LEU A 99 5.45 -24.93 3.92
N ARG A 100 4.69 -24.78 2.83
CA ARG A 100 4.34 -25.87 1.90
C ARG A 100 5.61 -26.49 1.30
N ILE A 101 6.45 -25.69 0.65
CA ILE A 101 7.72 -26.14 0.05
C ILE A 101 8.64 -26.79 1.11
N LYS A 102 8.76 -26.20 2.30
CA LYS A 102 9.61 -26.71 3.38
C LYS A 102 9.18 -28.08 3.92
N ARG A 103 7.91 -28.46 3.80
CA ARG A 103 7.41 -29.80 4.18
C ARG A 103 7.79 -30.88 3.18
N GLU A 104 7.95 -30.52 1.91
CA GLU A 104 8.32 -31.44 0.82
C GLU A 104 9.84 -31.56 0.62
N LEU A 105 10.63 -30.69 1.26
CA LEU A 105 12.09 -30.73 1.21
C LEU A 105 12.69 -31.82 2.11
N PRO A 106 13.78 -32.49 1.68
CA PRO A 106 14.53 -33.42 2.53
C PRO A 106 15.05 -32.76 3.82
N ARG A 107 14.96 -33.47 4.95
CA ARG A 107 15.44 -32.95 6.25
C ARG A 107 16.95 -32.64 6.25
N ARG A 108 17.78 -33.47 5.60
CA ARG A 108 19.25 -33.27 5.52
C ARG A 108 19.61 -32.23 4.46
N GLU A 109 20.38 -31.22 4.86
CA GLU A 109 20.80 -30.09 4.01
C GLU A 109 21.51 -30.52 2.71
N SER A 110 22.40 -31.52 2.79
CA SER A 110 23.13 -32.06 1.63
C SER A 110 22.21 -32.61 0.54
N MET A 111 21.05 -33.16 0.91
CA MET A 111 20.04 -33.66 -0.04
C MET A 111 19.12 -32.56 -0.57
N ARG A 112 19.05 -31.38 0.08
CA ARG A 112 18.22 -30.26 -0.41
C ARG A 112 18.82 -29.63 -1.66
N ARG A 113 20.14 -29.43 -1.69
CA ARG A 113 20.83 -28.77 -2.81
C ARG A 113 20.66 -29.46 -4.17
N SER A 114 20.45 -30.78 -4.17
CA SER A 114 20.14 -31.58 -5.37
C SER A 114 18.64 -31.85 -5.56
N HIS A 115 17.78 -31.39 -4.64
CA HIS A 115 16.34 -31.58 -4.73
C HIS A 115 15.71 -30.62 -5.74
N ARG A 116 14.72 -31.09 -6.51
CA ARG A 116 14.02 -30.28 -7.52
C ARG A 116 13.47 -28.95 -6.96
N LEU A 117 12.98 -28.97 -5.72
CA LEU A 117 12.43 -27.79 -5.03
C LEU A 117 13.49 -26.81 -4.49
N SER A 118 14.81 -27.07 -4.58
CA SER A 118 15.82 -26.17 -3.99
C SER A 118 15.70 -24.75 -4.55
N ARG A 119 15.73 -24.61 -5.89
CA ARG A 119 15.62 -23.30 -6.56
C ARG A 119 14.32 -22.58 -6.23
N LEU A 120 13.23 -23.33 -6.06
CA LEU A 120 11.92 -22.79 -5.71
C LEU A 120 11.89 -22.28 -4.26
N ASN A 121 12.47 -23.02 -3.32
CA ASN A 121 12.68 -22.58 -1.94
C ASN A 121 13.54 -21.31 -1.89
N ASP A 122 14.63 -21.27 -2.65
CA ASP A 122 15.57 -20.15 -2.67
C ASP A 122 14.91 -18.90 -3.29
N ALA A 123 14.05 -19.08 -4.29
CA ALA A 123 13.22 -18.01 -4.85
C ALA A 123 12.23 -17.44 -3.81
N TYR A 124 11.53 -18.29 -3.05
CA TYR A 124 10.66 -17.84 -1.96
C TYR A 124 11.43 -17.14 -0.83
N ALA A 125 12.65 -17.58 -0.49
CA ALA A 125 13.50 -16.91 0.50
C ALA A 125 13.97 -15.53 0.01
N GLY A 126 14.30 -15.39 -1.28
CA GLY A 126 14.62 -14.10 -1.90
C GLY A 126 13.42 -13.14 -1.96
N LEU A 127 12.23 -13.67 -2.22
CA LEU A 127 10.97 -12.92 -2.22
C LEU A 127 10.62 -12.42 -0.81
N ASP A 128 10.71 -13.28 0.19
CA ASP A 128 10.48 -12.99 1.61
C ASP A 128 11.42 -11.92 2.17
N THR A 129 12.70 -11.98 1.78
CA THR A 129 13.69 -10.95 2.14
C THR A 129 13.28 -9.57 1.62
N ARG A 130 12.79 -9.50 0.37
CA ARG A 130 12.32 -8.25 -0.25
C ARG A 130 11.02 -7.76 0.38
N PHE A 131 10.08 -8.65 0.67
CA PHE A 131 8.84 -8.32 1.38
C PHE A 131 9.13 -7.81 2.79
N SER A 132 10.12 -8.37 3.48
CA SER A 132 10.58 -7.89 4.79
C SER A 132 11.15 -6.47 4.73
N ILE A 133 12.03 -6.19 3.76
CA ILE A 133 12.56 -4.83 3.52
C ILE A 133 11.42 -3.84 3.26
N MET A 134 10.49 -4.17 2.35
CA MET A 134 9.31 -3.35 2.09
C MET A 134 8.44 -3.15 3.34
N THR A 135 8.25 -4.19 4.15
CA THR A 135 7.50 -4.09 5.39
C THR A 135 8.16 -3.10 6.34
N MET A 136 9.48 -3.09 6.46
CA MET A 136 10.20 -2.10 7.27
C MET A 136 10.06 -0.68 6.71
N THR A 137 10.20 -0.50 5.38
CA THR A 137 10.08 0.81 4.72
C THR A 137 8.68 1.39 4.80
N TYR A 138 7.64 0.58 4.55
CA TYR A 138 6.28 1.06 4.33
C TYR A 138 5.33 0.92 5.52
N ARG A 139 5.64 0.12 6.55
CA ARG A 139 4.73 -0.12 7.71
C ARG A 139 4.13 1.17 8.27
N LYS A 140 4.95 2.16 8.63
CA LYS A 140 4.46 3.45 9.15
C LYS A 140 3.50 4.15 8.18
N PHE A 141 3.78 4.12 6.88
CA PHE A 141 2.92 4.74 5.87
C PHE A 141 1.64 3.94 5.60
N ILE A 142 1.68 2.61 5.74
CA ILE A 142 0.51 1.71 5.69
C ILE A 142 -0.41 2.01 6.88
N ASP A 143 0.14 2.10 8.08
CA ASP A 143 -0.57 2.43 9.33
C ASP A 143 -1.22 3.82 9.25
N MET A 144 -0.50 4.81 8.70
CA MET A 144 -1.01 6.17 8.43
C MET A 144 -1.91 6.28 7.18
N LYS A 145 -2.15 5.18 6.45
CA LYS A 145 -2.85 5.15 5.14
C LYS A 145 -2.29 6.14 4.11
N ALA A 146 -0.99 6.44 4.15
CA ALA A 146 -0.33 7.48 3.37
C ALA A 146 0.43 6.99 2.12
N SER A 147 0.78 5.71 2.01
CA SER A 147 1.53 5.18 0.85
C SER A 147 0.62 4.73 -0.29
N CYS A 148 0.79 5.29 -1.49
CA CYS A 148 -0.02 4.93 -2.66
C CYS A 148 0.57 5.13 -4.06
N PHE A 149 1.71 5.80 -4.27
CA PHE A 149 2.28 5.92 -5.63
C PHE A 149 3.06 4.67 -6.05
N ILE A 150 3.84 4.10 -5.12
CA ILE A 150 4.71 2.94 -5.35
C ILE A 150 4.06 1.58 -4.98
N PRO A 151 3.29 1.45 -3.86
CA PRO A 151 2.85 0.13 -3.40
C PRO A 151 1.91 -0.62 -4.35
N GLY A 152 1.10 0.07 -5.15
CA GLY A 152 0.12 -0.57 -6.03
C GLY A 152 0.79 -1.49 -7.05
N LYS A 153 1.64 -0.91 -7.89
CA LYS A 153 2.41 -1.65 -8.90
C LYS A 153 3.32 -2.72 -8.30
N VAL A 154 3.86 -2.48 -7.10
CA VAL A 154 4.71 -3.46 -6.41
C VAL A 154 3.90 -4.65 -5.89
N LEU A 155 2.69 -4.44 -5.35
CA LEU A 155 1.80 -5.53 -4.93
C LEU A 155 1.44 -6.44 -6.11
N ASP A 156 1.07 -5.86 -7.26
CA ASP A 156 0.79 -6.63 -8.48
C ASP A 156 1.97 -7.53 -8.86
N GLU A 157 3.19 -6.97 -8.81
CA GLU A 157 4.41 -7.69 -9.15
C GLU A 157 4.75 -8.82 -8.16
N PHE A 158 4.57 -8.58 -6.86
CA PHE A 158 4.69 -9.63 -5.84
C PHE A 158 3.68 -10.78 -6.06
N PHE A 159 2.41 -10.47 -6.33
CA PHE A 159 1.39 -11.49 -6.60
C PHE A 159 1.67 -12.25 -7.91
N ARG A 160 2.14 -11.57 -8.96
CA ARG A 160 2.61 -12.18 -10.21
C ARG A 160 3.71 -13.21 -9.96
N ILE A 161 4.73 -12.83 -9.18
CA ILE A 161 5.84 -13.74 -8.84
C ILE A 161 5.34 -14.94 -8.03
N ILE A 162 4.48 -14.74 -7.02
CA ILE A 162 3.90 -15.84 -6.23
C ILE A 162 3.12 -16.81 -7.10
N ASP A 163 2.33 -16.32 -8.05
CA ASP A 163 1.57 -17.14 -9.00
C ASP A 163 2.49 -17.95 -9.94
N ILE A 164 3.57 -17.34 -10.45
CA ILE A 164 4.60 -18.03 -11.24
C ILE A 164 5.27 -19.14 -10.42
N LEU A 165 5.62 -18.86 -9.16
CA LEU A 165 6.25 -19.83 -8.27
C LEU A 165 5.28 -20.97 -7.88
N LYS A 166 4.01 -20.67 -7.58
CA LYS A 166 2.94 -21.67 -7.32
C LYS A 166 2.73 -22.58 -8.54
N LYS A 167 2.55 -22.01 -9.74
CA LYS A 167 2.45 -22.78 -11.00
C LYS A 167 3.70 -23.62 -11.28
N SER A 168 4.87 -23.19 -10.81
CA SER A 168 6.11 -23.96 -10.93
C SER A 168 6.20 -25.08 -9.89
N HIS A 169 5.62 -24.89 -8.70
CA HIS A 169 5.42 -25.96 -7.71
C HIS A 169 4.48 -27.05 -8.25
N ASP A 170 3.28 -26.66 -8.68
CA ASP A 170 2.22 -27.57 -9.10
C ASP A 170 2.63 -28.39 -10.36
N ARG A 171 3.51 -27.85 -11.22
CA ARG A 171 4.15 -28.56 -12.35
C ARG A 171 5.34 -29.44 -11.93
N GLY A 172 5.38 -29.91 -10.68
CA GLY A 172 6.42 -30.80 -10.18
C GLY A 172 7.68 -30.11 -9.67
N GLY A 173 7.66 -28.79 -9.44
CA GLY A 173 8.69 -28.10 -8.66
C GLY A 173 9.92 -27.59 -9.41
N THR A 174 10.01 -27.77 -10.73
CA THR A 174 11.14 -27.30 -11.53
C THR A 174 10.97 -25.83 -11.91
N LEU A 175 11.71 -24.94 -11.24
CA LEU A 175 11.82 -23.54 -11.66
C LEU A 175 12.85 -23.42 -12.80
N THR A 176 12.38 -22.96 -13.96
CA THR A 176 13.18 -22.78 -15.19
C THR A 176 13.70 -21.36 -15.38
N ILE A 177 13.06 -20.36 -14.75
CA ILE A 177 13.42 -18.95 -14.81
C ILE A 177 14.50 -18.68 -13.77
N ASP A 178 15.48 -17.81 -14.08
CA ASP A 178 16.49 -17.40 -13.10
C ASP A 178 15.89 -16.54 -11.98
N ILE A 179 16.40 -16.71 -10.75
CA ILE A 179 15.85 -16.03 -9.56
C ILE A 179 16.18 -14.52 -9.57
N HIS A 180 17.34 -14.12 -10.11
CA HIS A 180 17.69 -12.71 -10.22
C HIS A 180 16.88 -12.02 -11.32
N GLU A 181 16.58 -12.71 -12.42
CA GLU A 181 15.66 -12.25 -13.46
C GLU A 181 14.22 -12.13 -12.92
N LEU A 182 13.68 -13.18 -12.30
CA LEU A 182 12.32 -13.20 -11.75
C LEU A 182 12.09 -12.12 -10.69
N LEU A 183 13.12 -11.82 -9.88
CA LEU A 183 13.05 -10.77 -8.85
C LEU A 183 13.63 -9.43 -9.33
N LYS A 184 13.90 -9.24 -10.63
CA LYS A 184 14.49 -8.00 -11.16
C LYS A 184 13.54 -6.81 -10.98
N ASP A 185 12.30 -6.96 -11.40
CA ASP A 185 11.31 -5.88 -11.40
C ASP A 185 11.03 -5.37 -9.97
N LEU A 186 10.97 -6.28 -8.98
CA LEU A 186 10.92 -5.93 -7.55
C LEU A 186 12.16 -5.22 -7.02
N ARG A 187 13.30 -5.24 -7.71
CA ARG A 187 14.51 -4.48 -7.33
C ARG A 187 14.42 -3.06 -7.87
N ASP A 188 13.99 -2.94 -9.12
CA ASP A 188 13.96 -1.65 -9.81
C ASP A 188 12.79 -0.80 -9.31
N LEU A 189 11.66 -1.41 -8.91
CA LEU A 189 10.54 -0.75 -8.21
C LEU A 189 10.82 -0.39 -6.73
N SER A 190 11.95 -0.82 -6.16
CA SER A 190 12.36 -0.51 -4.78
C SER A 190 13.46 0.55 -4.67
N ARG A 191 13.81 1.19 -5.78
CA ARG A 191 14.78 2.28 -5.88
C ARG A 191 14.07 3.64 -5.96
#